data_AF-A0A927P6X9-F1
#
_entry.id   AF-A0A927P6X9-F1
#
_cell.length_a   1.000
_cell.length_b   1.000
_cell.length_c   1.000
_cell.angle_alpha   90.00
_cell.angle_beta   90.00
_cell.angle_gamma   90.00
#
_symmetry.space_group_name_H-M   'P 1'
#
loop_
_entity.id
_entity.type
_entity.pdbx_description
1 polymer ?
#
loop_
_entity_poly.entity_id
_entity_poly.type
_entity_poly.pdbx_seq_one_letter_code
_entity_poly.pdbx_strand_id
1 'polypeptide(L)'
;MQTRKLASKLSEKVIPWPWMLLIFLAVFAVFFFAIRSGEQDLQTARQQQKESGEALILANDELNSLRAEISQVGSSSYIENAARNNYGYLKPGELRFEIANPENLKGYTYEELQIRVSELLQ
;
A
#
# COMPACT_ATOMS: atom_id res chain seq x y z
N MET A 1 -19.88 80.20 -38.33
CA MET A 1 -20.80 79.18 -38.86
C MET A 1 -20.35 77.83 -38.31
N GLN A 2 -21.15 77.26 -37.41
CA GLN A 2 -21.17 75.88 -36.88
C GLN A 2 -19.86 75.08 -36.76
N THR A 3 -19.33 74.98 -35.54
CA THR A 3 -18.46 73.86 -35.13
C THR A 3 -19.18 72.93 -34.18
N ARG A 4 -19.28 71.67 -34.63
CA ARG A 4 -19.25 70.43 -33.83
C ARG A 4 -20.48 70.13 -32.96
N LYS A 5 -21.35 69.28 -33.50
CA LYS A 5 -22.11 68.30 -32.71
C LYS A 5 -21.74 66.89 -33.18
N LEU A 6 -20.63 66.38 -32.65
CA LEU A 6 -20.38 64.94 -32.58
C LEU A 6 -20.23 64.60 -31.09
N ALA A 7 -21.33 64.77 -30.35
CA ALA A 7 -21.46 64.13 -29.05
C ALA A 7 -21.92 62.71 -29.34
N SER A 8 -20.97 61.78 -29.27
CA SER A 8 -21.14 60.35 -29.38
C SER A 8 -22.30 59.87 -28.51
N LYS A 9 -23.32 59.29 -29.15
CA LYS A 9 -24.31 58.43 -28.49
C LYS A 9 -23.58 57.20 -27.93
N LEU A 10 -23.08 57.29 -26.70
CA LEU A 10 -22.90 56.09 -25.88
C LEU A 10 -24.28 55.72 -25.37
N SER A 11 -24.87 54.73 -26.04
CA SER A 11 -26.07 54.05 -25.56
C SER A 11 -25.73 53.37 -24.24
N GLU A 12 -26.10 53.98 -23.11
CA GLU A 12 -26.12 53.32 -21.81
C GLU A 12 -27.12 52.16 -21.89
N LYS A 13 -26.60 50.98 -22.26
CA LYS A 13 -27.37 49.75 -22.31
C LYS A 13 -27.50 49.25 -20.88
N VAL A 14 -28.50 49.77 -20.16
CA VAL A 14 -28.88 49.29 -18.83
C VAL A 14 -29.28 47.82 -18.95
N ILE A 15 -28.48 46.95 -18.33
CA ILE A 15 -28.75 45.51 -18.29
C ILE A 15 -29.97 45.31 -17.37
N PRO A 16 -31.05 44.68 -17.86
CA PRO A 16 -32.20 44.41 -17.02
C PRO A 16 -31.80 43.47 -15.86
N TRP A 17 -32.23 43.78 -14.64
CA TRP A 17 -31.93 43.04 -13.40
C TRP A 17 -31.92 41.49 -13.51
N PRO A 18 -32.87 40.82 -14.20
CA PRO A 18 -32.83 39.36 -14.35
C PRO A 18 -31.60 38.84 -15.10
N TRP A 19 -31.01 39.64 -16.00
CA TRP A 19 -29.79 39.28 -16.70
C TRP A 19 -28.54 39.41 -15.81
N MET A 20 -28.53 40.36 -14.87
CA MET A 20 -27.47 40.40 -13.85
C MET A 20 -27.54 39.18 -12.93
N LEU A 21 -28.75 38.78 -12.52
CA LEU A 21 -28.94 37.57 -11.71
C LEU A 21 -28.47 36.32 -12.45
N LEU A 22 -28.74 36.20 -13.75
CA LEU A 22 -28.26 35.08 -14.56
C LEU A 22 -26.73 35.05 -14.69
N ILE A 23 -26.09 36.20 -14.93
CA ILE A 23 -24.63 36.28 -14.99
C ILE A 23 -24.02 35.93 -13.62
N PHE A 24 -24.60 36.46 -12.53
CA PHE A 24 -24.14 36.16 -11.19
C PHE A 24 -24.28 34.68 -10.85
N LEU A 25 -25.42 34.06 -11.19
CA LEU A 25 -25.65 32.62 -11.03
C LEU A 25 -24.67 31.79 -11.86
N ALA A 26 -24.37 32.22 -13.09
CA ALA A 26 -23.41 31.54 -13.96
C ALA A 26 -21.99 31.58 -13.37
N VAL A 27 -21.55 32.74 -12.87
CA VAL A 27 -20.26 32.89 -12.18
C VAL A 27 -20.22 32.03 -10.91
N PHE A 28 -21.31 32.02 -10.14
CA PHE A 28 -21.41 31.22 -8.92
C PHE A 28 -21.37 29.71 -9.20
N ALA A 29 -22.04 29.27 -10.28
CA ALA A 29 -22.03 27.87 -10.71
C ALA A 29 -20.63 27.42 -11.16
N VAL A 30 -19.92 28.24 -11.94
CA VAL A 30 -18.53 27.95 -12.34
C VAL A 30 -17.60 27.92 -11.13
N PHE A 31 -17.73 28.87 -10.21
CA PHE A 31 -16.94 28.92 -8.98
C PHE A 31 -17.19 27.69 -8.09
N PHE A 32 -18.45 27.31 -7.90
CA PHE A 32 -18.82 26.14 -7.12
C PHE A 32 -18.36 24.83 -7.77
N PHE A 33 -18.42 24.73 -9.10
CA PHE A 33 -17.91 23.60 -9.86
C PHE A 33 -16.39 23.45 -9.70
N ALA A 34 -15.64 24.55 -9.79
CA ALA A 34 -14.19 24.55 -9.60
C ALA A 34 -13.75 24.17 -8.18
N ILE A 35 -14.50 24.60 -7.15
CA ILE A 35 -14.25 24.18 -5.77
C ILE A 35 -14.49 22.67 -5.60
N ARG A 36 -15.53 22.13 -6.24
CA ARG A 36 -15.84 20.70 -6.15
C ARG A 36 -14.83 19.81 -6.91
N SER A 37 -14.20 20.32 -7.97
CA SER A 37 -13.22 19.54 -8.74
C SER A 37 -11.86 19.41 -8.07
N GLY A 38 -11.50 20.31 -7.15
CA GLY A 38 -10.19 20.29 -6.47
C GLY A 38 -9.96 19.15 -5.48
N GLU A 39 -11.03 18.48 -5.03
CA GLU A 39 -10.93 17.41 -4.02
C GLU A 39 -10.41 16.08 -4.60
N GLN A 40 -10.55 15.88 -5.92
CA GLN A 40 -10.20 14.60 -6.58
C GLN A 40 -8.69 14.46 -6.81
N ASP A 41 -7.96 15.56 -7.00
CA ASP A 41 -6.52 15.55 -7.29
C ASP A 41 -5.66 15.29 -6.04
N LEU A 42 -6.14 15.66 -4.85
CA LEU A 42 -5.42 15.41 -3.60
C LEU A 42 -5.52 13.94 -3.16
N GLN A 43 -6.63 13.27 -3.47
CA GLN A 43 -6.81 11.86 -3.13
C GLN A 43 -6.01 10.96 -4.07
N THR A 44 -5.97 11.26 -5.37
CA THR A 44 -5.14 10.53 -6.34
C THR A 44 -3.65 10.73 -6.05
N ALA A 45 -3.22 11.95 -5.73
CA ALA A 45 -1.82 12.22 -5.35
C ALA A 45 -1.40 11.49 -4.05
N ARG A 46 -2.27 11.45 -3.03
CA ARG A 46 -2.01 10.69 -1.79
C ARG A 46 -2.00 9.19 -2.02
N GLN A 47 -2.85 8.67 -2.90
CA GLN A 47 -2.89 7.26 -3.24
C GLN A 47 -1.60 6.83 -3.96
N GLN A 48 -1.13 7.63 -4.92
CA GLN A 48 0.15 7.42 -5.61
C GLN A 48 1.35 7.45 -4.66
N GLN A 49 1.30 8.30 -3.63
CA GLN A 49 2.37 8.39 -2.64
C GLN A 49 2.41 7.16 -1.71
N LYS A 50 1.25 6.60 -1.36
CA LYS A 50 1.16 5.36 -0.58
C LYS A 50 1.65 4.15 -1.36
N GLU A 51 1.21 4.00 -2.61
CA GLU A 51 1.64 2.90 -3.49
C GLU A 51 3.15 2.91 -3.73
N SER A 52 3.74 4.10 -3.92
CA SER A 52 5.19 4.23 -4.07
C SER A 52 5.95 3.88 -2.79
N GLY A 53 5.41 4.24 -1.62
CA GLY A 53 6.01 3.93 -0.32
C GLY A 53 5.97 2.43 0.00
N GLU A 54 4.86 1.76 -0.26
CA GLU A 54 4.72 0.32 -0.04
C GLU A 54 5.66 -0.50 -0.94
N ALA A 55 5.79 -0.13 -2.21
CA ALA A 55 6.74 -0.77 -3.12
C ALA A 55 8.21 -0.62 -2.65
N LEU A 56 8.57 0.53 -2.09
CA LEU A 56 9.90 0.79 -1.53
C LEU A 56 10.20 -0.03 -0.26
N ILE A 57 9.18 -0.25 0.58
CA ILE A 57 9.31 -1.07 1.78
C ILE A 57 9.50 -2.54 1.40
N LEU A 58 8.66 -3.06 0.51
CA LEU A 58 8.75 -4.45 0.04
C LEU A 58 10.10 -4.73 -0.64
N ALA A 59 10.57 -3.82 -1.50
CA ALA A 59 11.88 -3.95 -2.14
C ALA A 59 13.04 -3.89 -1.14
N ASN A 60 12.93 -3.08 -0.07
CA ASN A 60 13.96 -3.06 0.99
C ASN A 60 13.97 -4.34 1.82
N ASP A 61 12.81 -4.88 2.17
CA ASP A 61 12.71 -6.13 2.91
C ASP A 61 13.27 -7.31 2.10
N GLU A 62 13.01 -7.34 0.80
CA GLU A 62 13.60 -8.32 -0.11
C GLU A 62 15.13 -8.15 -0.22
N LEU A 63 15.64 -6.93 -0.35
CA LEU A 63 17.08 -6.68 -0.36
C LEU A 63 17.77 -7.04 0.97
N ASN A 64 17.09 -6.82 2.10
CA ASN A 64 17.61 -7.15 3.42
C ASN A 64 17.62 -8.65 3.68
N SER A 65 16.57 -9.38 3.28
CA SER A 65 16.54 -10.84 3.37
C SER A 65 17.59 -11.48 2.46
N LEU A 66 17.73 -10.98 1.23
CA LEU A 66 18.72 -11.45 0.28
C LEU A 66 20.15 -11.11 0.74
N ARG A 67 20.38 -9.95 1.37
CA ARG A 67 21.67 -9.62 2.01
C ARG A 67 21.97 -10.50 3.21
N ALA A 68 20.98 -10.81 4.04
CA ALA A 68 21.16 -11.72 5.15
C ALA A 68 21.52 -13.13 4.65
N GLU A 69 20.85 -13.60 3.60
CA GLU A 69 21.16 -14.87 2.93
C GLU A 69 22.58 -14.85 2.32
N ILE A 70 22.93 -13.82 1.55
CA ILE A 70 24.27 -13.67 0.96
C ILE A 70 25.36 -13.58 2.04
N SER A 71 25.09 -12.93 3.18
CA SER A 71 26.04 -12.85 4.30
C SER A 71 26.30 -14.21 4.96
N GLN A 72 25.34 -15.13 4.86
CA GLN A 72 25.47 -16.50 5.35
C GLN A 72 26.08 -17.43 4.30
N VAL A 73 25.82 -17.19 3.02
CA VAL A 73 26.41 -17.91 1.88
C VAL A 73 27.93 -17.71 1.88
N GLY A 74 28.66 -18.80 2.19
CA GLY A 74 30.12 -18.81 2.28
C GLY A 74 30.68 -18.94 3.70
N SER A 75 29.82 -18.87 4.73
CA SER A 75 30.21 -19.25 6.08
C SER A 75 30.27 -20.78 6.22
N SER A 76 31.16 -21.30 7.08
CA SER A 76 31.28 -22.75 7.34
C SER A 76 29.96 -23.36 7.82
N SER A 77 29.13 -22.59 8.55
CA SER A 77 27.84 -23.07 9.03
C SER A 77 26.82 -23.29 7.92
N TYR A 78 26.80 -22.44 6.88
CA TYR A 78 25.93 -22.63 5.72
C TYR A 78 26.32 -23.87 4.92
N ILE A 79 27.62 -24.06 4.66
CA ILE A 79 28.12 -25.25 3.95
C ILE A 79 27.83 -26.51 4.75
N GLU A 80 28.03 -26.49 6.07
CA GLU A 80 27.68 -27.61 6.94
C GLU A 80 26.18 -27.90 6.95
N ASN A 81 25.33 -26.88 7.04
CA ASN A 81 23.88 -27.07 7.04
C ASN A 81 23.38 -27.62 5.69
N ALA A 82 23.89 -27.11 4.58
CA ALA A 82 23.59 -27.63 3.25
C ALA A 82 24.10 -29.07 3.06
N ALA A 83 25.32 -29.37 3.51
CA ALA A 83 25.91 -30.71 3.47
C ALA A 83 25.08 -31.71 4.29
N ARG A 84 24.61 -31.31 5.47
CA ARG A 84 23.78 -32.13 6.38
C ARG A 84 22.38 -32.38 5.84
N ASN A 85 21.69 -31.34 5.37
CA ASN A 85 20.28 -31.44 4.98
C ASN A 85 20.08 -31.96 3.56
N ASN A 86 20.89 -31.51 2.59
CA ASN A 86 20.68 -31.83 1.18
C ASN A 86 21.43 -33.11 0.74
N TYR A 87 22.56 -33.39 1.38
CA TYR A 87 23.45 -34.49 0.98
C TYR A 87 23.67 -35.54 2.08
N GLY A 88 23.11 -35.33 3.27
CA GLY A 88 23.20 -36.28 4.39
C GLY A 88 24.61 -36.45 4.97
N TYR A 89 25.52 -35.53 4.70
CA TYR A 89 26.88 -35.61 5.24
C TYR A 89 26.90 -35.33 6.74
N LEU A 90 27.78 -36.04 7.45
CA LEU A 90 28.01 -35.91 8.88
C LEU A 90 29.50 -35.69 9.14
N LYS A 91 29.84 -35.00 10.23
CA LYS A 91 31.23 -34.93 10.67
C LYS A 91 31.64 -36.27 11.29
N PRO A 92 32.95 -36.61 11.28
CA PRO A 92 33.44 -37.82 11.92
C PRO A 92 32.99 -37.89 13.39
N GLY A 93 32.30 -38.98 13.76
CA GLY A 93 31.80 -39.20 15.11
C GLY A 93 30.36 -38.76 15.38
N GLU A 94 29.66 -38.18 14.41
CA GLU A 94 28.24 -37.83 14.54
C GLU A 94 27.31 -38.94 14.02
N LEU A 95 26.11 -39.03 14.62
CA LEU A 95 25.04 -39.94 14.22
C LEU A 95 23.81 -39.12 13.79
N ARG A 96 23.20 -39.50 12.67
CA ARG A 96 21.92 -38.93 12.21
C ARG A 96 20.78 -39.80 12.72
N PHE A 97 19.87 -39.19 13.48
CA PHE A 97 18.62 -39.82 13.88
C PHE A 97 17.52 -39.34 12.93
N GLU A 98 16.84 -40.28 12.28
CA GLU A 98 15.64 -40.01 11.50
C GLU A 98 14.46 -40.64 12.23
N ILE A 99 13.47 -39.82 12.55
CA ILE A 99 12.27 -40.29 13.24
C ILE A 99 11.39 -40.98 12.20
N ALA A 100 11.40 -42.31 12.20
CA ALA A 100 10.61 -43.12 11.26
C ALA A 100 9.10 -43.02 11.48
N ASN A 101 8.67 -42.62 12.69
CA ASN A 101 7.27 -42.50 13.06
C ASN A 101 7.09 -41.30 14.00
N PRO A 102 6.85 -40.08 13.47
CA PRO A 102 6.71 -38.87 14.26
C PRO A 102 5.39 -38.79 15.03
N GLU A 103 4.35 -39.48 14.59
CA GLU A 103 3.07 -39.54 15.27
C GLU A 103 3.15 -40.21 16.66
N ASN A 104 4.05 -41.20 16.83
CA ASN A 104 4.29 -41.85 18.11
C ASN A 104 5.10 -41.00 19.11
N LEU A 105 5.69 -39.87 18.69
CA LEU A 105 6.38 -38.96 19.60
C LEU A 105 5.41 -38.09 20.41
N LYS A 106 4.18 -37.93 19.91
CA LYS A 106 3.15 -37.18 20.63
C LYS A 106 2.48 -38.13 21.61
N GLY A 107 2.66 -37.88 22.91
CA GLY A 107 2.02 -38.69 23.98
C GLY A 107 0.48 -38.61 23.99
N TYR A 108 -0.11 -37.80 23.10
CA TYR A 108 -1.54 -37.66 22.89
C TYR A 108 -1.81 -37.42 21.39
N THR A 109 -2.88 -38.02 20.89
CA THR A 109 -3.43 -37.69 19.57
C THR A 109 -4.12 -36.30 19.59
N TYR A 110 -4.33 -35.70 18.42
CA TYR A 110 -5.06 -34.42 18.33
C TYR A 110 -6.46 -34.49 18.94
N GLU A 111 -7.12 -35.63 18.80
CA GLU A 111 -8.45 -35.87 19.34
C GLU A 111 -8.43 -35.93 20.87
N GLU A 112 -7.48 -36.64 21.46
CA GLU A 112 -7.30 -36.71 22.92
C GLU A 112 -6.93 -35.35 23.54
N LEU A 113 -6.12 -34.55 22.83
CA LEU A 113 -5.79 -33.19 23.28
C LEU A 113 -7.03 -32.29 23.29
N GLN A 114 -7.90 -32.39 22.28
CA GLN A 114 -9.13 -31.58 22.23
C GLN A 114 -10.09 -31.95 23.36
N ILE A 115 -10.25 -33.24 23.66
CA ILE A 115 -11.07 -33.72 24.78
C ILE A 115 -10.54 -33.16 26.10
N ARG A 116 -9.24 -33.31 26.38
CA ARG A 116 -8.63 -32.80 27.62
C ARG A 116 -8.76 -31.27 27.76
N VAL A 117 -8.58 -30.53 26.66
CA VAL A 117 -8.75 -29.06 26.68
C VAL A 117 -10.21 -28.70 26.99
N SER A 118 -11.17 -29.44 26.44
CA SER A 118 -12.59 -29.21 26.72
C SER A 118 -12.98 -29.51 28.17
N GLU A 119 -12.39 -30.55 28.78
CA GLU A 119 -12.58 -30.89 30.20
C GLU A 119 -12.00 -29.83 31.14
N LEU A 120 -10.88 -29.20 30.79
CA LEU A 120 -10.26 -28.14 31.61
C LEU A 120 -11.00 -26.79 31.53
N LEU A 121 -11.87 -26.61 30.54
CA LEU A 121 -12.62 -25.37 30.29
C LEU A 121 -14.08 -25.44 30.77
N GLN A 122 -14.47 -26.53 31.44
CA GLN A 122 -15.76 -26.69 32.15
C GLN A 122 -15.57 -26.46 33.65
#